data_AF-A0A3N5ULL4-F1
#
_entry.id   AF-A0A3N5ULL4-F1
#
_cell.length_a   1.000
_cell.length_b   1.000
_cell.length_c   1.000
_cell.angle_alpha   90.00
_cell.angle_beta   90.00
_cell.angle_gamma   90.00
#
_symmetry.space_group_name_H-M   'P 1'
#
loop_
_entity.id
_entity.type
_entity.pdbx_description
1 polymer ?
#
loop_
_entity_poly.entity_id
_entity_poly.type
_entity_poly.pdbx_seq_one_letter_code
_entity_poly.pdbx_strand_id
1 'polypeptide(L)' 'MARELDWAVFEKAVEITASAVRGAMGGENSQPASYAGDVFKSVWTALKAAVEELPERGHTGF' A
#
# COMPACT_ATOMS: atom_id res chain seq x y z
N MET A 1 -16.30 -11.04 -5.08
CA MET A 1 -16.59 -9.77 -4.41
C MET A 1 -15.52 -9.35 -3.39
N ALA A 2 -15.42 -9.92 -2.17
CA ALA A 2 -14.43 -9.46 -1.18
C ALA A 2 -12.96 -9.57 -1.68
N ARG A 3 -12.59 -10.73 -2.23
CA ARG A 3 -11.25 -10.95 -2.81
C ARG A 3 -10.90 -10.02 -3.99
N GLU A 4 -11.89 -9.61 -4.78
CA GLU A 4 -11.68 -8.68 -5.90
C GLU A 4 -11.44 -7.26 -5.39
N LEU A 5 -12.15 -6.86 -4.33
CA LEU A 5 -11.93 -5.59 -3.66
C LEU A 5 -10.57 -5.55 -2.98
N ASP A 6 -10.21 -6.59 -2.21
CA ASP A 6 -8.89 -6.71 -1.56
C ASP A 6 -7.76 -6.63 -2.59
N TRP A 7 -7.95 -7.28 -3.75
CA TRP A 7 -7.00 -7.26 -4.84
C TRP A 7 -6.85 -5.85 -5.44
N ALA A 8 -7.95 -5.15 -5.70
CA ALA A 8 -7.92 -3.78 -6.21
C ALA A 8 -7.23 -2.80 -5.24
N VAL A 9 -7.44 -2.97 -3.93
CA VAL A 9 -6.74 -2.17 -2.90
C VAL A 9 -5.23 -2.45 -2.92
N PHE A 10 -4.85 -3.72 -3.03
CA PHE A 10 -3.45 -4.11 -3.14
C PHE A 10 -2.78 -3.54 -4.41
N GLU A 11 -3.44 -3.67 -5.58
CA GLU A 11 -2.94 -3.08 -6.82
C GLU A 11 -2.74 -1.57 -6.67
N LYS A 12 -3.69 -0.88 -6.04
CA LYS A 12 -3.57 0.56 -5.84
C LYS A 12 -2.41 0.94 -4.93
N ALA A 13 -2.17 0.17 -3.87
CA ALA A 13 -1.02 0.34 -2.99
C ALA A 13 0.32 0.19 -3.73
N VAL A 14 0.42 -0.80 -4.63
CA VAL A 14 1.58 -1.01 -5.50
C VAL A 14 1.77 0.17 -6.46
N GLU A 15 0.69 0.62 -7.12
CA GLU A 15 0.74 1.77 -8.04
C GLU A 15 1.25 3.04 -7.37
N ILE A 16 0.75 3.36 -6.17
CA ILE A 16 1.15 4.56 -5.41
C ILE A 16 2.64 4.49 -5.07
N THR A 17 3.09 3.34 -4.58
CA THR A 17 4.50 3.15 -4.21
C THR A 17 5.41 3.24 -5.43
N ALA A 18 5.04 2.62 -6.55
CA ALA A 18 5.78 2.70 -7.81
C ALA A 18 5.82 4.14 -8.36
N SER A 19 4.73 4.89 -8.23
CA SER A 19 4.67 6.30 -8.59
C SER A 19 5.66 7.14 -7.75
N ALA A 20 5.73 6.88 -6.44
CA ALA A 20 6.67 7.57 -5.55
C ALA A 20 8.14 7.29 -5.91
N VAL A 21 8.48 6.04 -6.26
CA VAL A 21 9.82 5.69 -6.76
C VAL A 21 10.14 6.50 -8.01
N ARG A 22 9.24 6.50 -9.01
CA ARG A 22 9.45 7.27 -10.25
C ARG A 22 9.59 8.77 -9.99
N GLY A 23 8.78 9.34 -9.08
CA GLY A 23 8.85 10.74 -8.69
C GLY A 23 10.16 11.14 -7.99
N ALA A 24 10.92 10.16 -7.48
CA ALA A 24 12.21 10.37 -6.83
C ALA A 24 13.42 10.08 -7.75
N MET A 25 13.22 9.63 -9.00
CA MET A 25 14.31 9.19 -9.91
C MET A 25 15.15 10.32 -10.55
N GLY A 26 15.30 11.46 -9.88
CA GLY A 26 16.27 12.50 -10.25
C GLY A 26 15.87 13.36 -11.45
N GLY A 27 15.62 14.63 -11.19
CA GLY A 27 15.19 15.65 -12.14
C GLY A 27 14.86 16.95 -11.42
N GLU A 28 14.70 18.03 -12.18
CA GLU A 28 14.22 19.30 -11.63
C GLU A 28 12.79 19.09 -11.08
N ASN A 29 12.57 19.39 -9.80
CA ASN A 29 11.34 19.10 -9.03
C ASN A 29 11.12 17.63 -8.61
N SER A 30 12.14 16.77 -8.64
CA SER A 30 12.03 15.43 -8.03
C SER A 30 11.89 15.49 -6.52
N GLN A 31 11.17 14.51 -5.97
CA GLN A 31 11.07 14.30 -4.53
C GLN A 31 12.42 13.81 -3.96
N PRO A 32 12.69 14.06 -2.66
CA PRO A 32 13.89 13.55 -2.02
C PRO A 32 13.91 12.02 -2.03
N ALA A 33 15.10 11.41 -2.00
CA ALA A 33 15.24 9.94 -2.05
C ALA A 33 14.49 9.22 -0.91
N SER A 34 14.30 9.87 0.25
CA SER A 34 13.52 9.32 1.37
C SER A 34 12.03 9.20 1.08
N TYR A 35 11.49 10.00 0.16
CA TYR A 35 10.06 10.10 -0.11
C TYR A 35 9.42 8.76 -0.47
N ALA A 36 10.09 7.96 -1.31
CA ALA A 36 9.60 6.62 -1.66
C ALA A 36 9.49 5.70 -0.44
N GLY A 37 10.45 5.79 0.50
CA GLY A 37 10.40 5.05 1.76
C GLY A 37 9.30 5.54 2.70
N ASP A 38 9.05 6.85 2.73
CA ASP A 38 8.00 7.45 3.57
C ASP A 38 6.59 7.09 3.05
N VAL A 39 6.40 7.09 1.73
CA VAL A 39 5.17 6.61 1.09
C VAL A 39 4.96 5.13 1.38
N PHE A 40 6.00 4.30 1.21
CA PHE A 40 5.89 2.86 1.51
C PHE A 40 5.46 2.60 2.96
N LYS A 41 6.09 3.27 3.94
CA LYS A 41 5.72 3.13 5.36
C LYS A 41 4.27 3.56 5.61
N SER A 42 3.82 4.63 4.97
CA SER A 42 2.46 5.15 5.10
C SER A 42 1.43 4.15 4.56
N VAL A 43 1.68 3.61 3.35
CA VAL A 43 0.85 2.57 2.73
C VAL A 43 0.81 1.31 3.58
N TRP A 44 1.96 0.83 4.06
CA TRP A 44 2.05 -0.33 4.94
C TRP A 44 1.24 -0.14 6.22
N THR A 45 1.37 1.03 6.85
CA THR A 45 0.64 1.36 8.08
C THR A 45 -0.88 1.36 7.84
N ALA A 46 -1.33 1.95 6.74
CA ALA A 46 -2.74 1.96 6.36
C ALA A 46 -3.30 0.55 6.10
N LEU A 47 -2.55 -0.29 5.37
CA LEU A 47 -2.94 -1.69 5.15
C LEU A 47 -2.99 -2.48 6.44
N LYS A 48 -2.02 -2.27 7.34
CA LYS A 48 -2.01 -2.92 8.66
C LYS A 48 -3.22 -2.51 9.50
N ALA A 49 -3.59 -1.24 9.53
CA ALA A 49 -4.78 -0.76 10.22
C ALA A 49 -6.06 -1.37 9.64
N ALA A 50 -6.19 -1.40 8.31
CA ALA A 50 -7.35 -1.98 7.63
C ALA A 50 -7.52 -3.48 7.96
N VAL A 51 -6.41 -4.23 8.13
CA VAL A 51 -6.47 -5.64 8.55
C VAL A 51 -7.05 -5.80 9.95
N GLU A 52 -6.80 -4.88 10.88
CA GLU A 52 -7.36 -4.95 12.23
C GLU A 52 -8.88 -4.63 12.24
N GLU A 53 -9.38 -3.93 11.22
CA GLU A 53 -10.80 -3.62 11.04
C GLU A 53 -11.58 -4.73 10.31
N LEU A 54 -10.88 -5.71 9.73
CA LEU A 54 -11.53 -6.84 9.10
C LEU A 54 -12.22 -7.70 10.18
N PRO A 55 -13.43 -8.21 9.91
CA PRO A 55 -14.03 -9.24 10.76
C PRO A 55 -13.04 -10.39 10.93
N GLU A 56 -12.97 -10.98 12.14
CA GLU A 56 -12.17 -12.18 12.36
C GLU A 56 -12.40 -13.15 11.20
N ARG A 57 -11.32 -13.55 10.52
CA ARG A 57 -11.40 -14.64 9.55
C ARG A 57 -11.95 -15.82 10.33
N GLY A 58 -13.23 -16.14 10.09
CA GLY A 58 -13.86 -17.29 10.72
C GLY A 58 -12.91 -18.46 10.57
N HIS A 59 -12.39 -18.95 11.69
CA HIS A 59 -11.56 -20.13 11.70
C HIS A 59 -12.41 -21.23 11.06
N THR A 60 -12.11 -21.60 9.81
CA THR A 60 -12.61 -22.84 9.23
C THR A 60 -11.87 -23.95 9.98
N GLY A 61 -12.36 -24.27 11.16
CA GLY A 61 -12.04 -25.50 11.86
C GLY A 61 -12.59 -26.68 11.07
N PHE A 62 -11.78 -27.74 10.98
CA PHE A 62 -12.26 -29.07 10.63
C PHE A 62 -13.16 -29.61 11.75
#